data_AF-A0A848U7L0-F1
#
_entry.id   AF-A0A848U7L0-F1
#
_cell.length_a   1.000
_cell.length_b   1.000
_cell.length_c   1.000
_cell.angle_alpha   90.00
_cell.angle_beta   90.00
_cell.angle_gamma   90.00
#
_symmetry.space_group_name_H-M   'P 1'
#
loop_
_entity.id
_entity.type
_entity.pdbx_description
1 polymer ?
#
loop_
_entity_poly.entity_id
_entity_poly.type
_entity_poly.pdbx_seq_one_letter_code
_entity_poly.pdbx_strand_id
1 'polypeptide(L)'
;MRKITTMLRLHFEAGLSYRQIATSQDVGYGTVTNYIKRAKAAGVSWPLPPECGERELSALLFPSASQRRDTTFVEPDFALAQIELKRKGMTLLLLW
;
A
#
# COMPACT_ATOMS: atom_id res chain seq x y z
N MET A 1 -5.54 -15.76 1.83
CA MET A 1 -4.87 -16.38 0.67
C MET A 1 -4.74 -15.32 -0.41
N ARG A 2 -3.52 -14.86 -0.70
CA ARG A 2 -3.29 -13.77 -1.66
C ARG A 2 -2.69 -14.39 -2.91
N LYS A 3 -3.51 -14.66 -3.94
CA LYS A 3 -3.14 -15.33 -5.20
C LYS A 3 -2.20 -14.48 -6.11
N ILE A 4 -1.12 -13.95 -5.54
CA ILE A 4 -0.17 -13.05 -6.21
C ILE A 4 0.61 -13.83 -7.27
N THR A 5 1.11 -15.00 -6.91
CA THR A 5 1.84 -15.90 -7.81
C THR A 5 1.01 -16.25 -9.04
N THR A 6 -0.27 -16.61 -8.85
CA THR A 6 -1.19 -16.93 -9.94
C THR A 6 -1.44 -15.73 -10.86
N MET A 7 -1.65 -14.52 -10.31
CA MET A 7 -1.80 -13.31 -11.12
C MET A 7 -0.54 -12.99 -11.93
N LEU A 8 0.64 -13.12 -11.34
CA LEU A 8 1.91 -12.92 -12.03
C LEU A 8 2.12 -13.97 -13.13
N ARG A 9 1.81 -15.25 -12.84
CA ARG A 9 1.85 -16.33 -13.81
C ARG A 9 0.97 -16.05 -15.02
N LEU A 10 -0.30 -15.71 -14.79
CA LEU A 10 -1.25 -15.43 -15.87
C LEU A 10 -0.83 -14.22 -16.72
N HIS A 11 -0.13 -13.26 -16.14
CA HIS A 11 0.37 -12.11 -16.87
C HIS A 11 1.66 -12.41 -17.67
N PHE A 12 2.66 -13.02 -17.03
CA PHE A 12 3.99 -13.20 -17.61
C PHE A 12 4.14 -14.49 -18.43
N GLU A 13 3.48 -15.59 -18.04
CA GLU A 13 3.56 -16.87 -18.76
C GLU A 13 2.44 -16.98 -19.80
N ALA A 14 1.20 -16.65 -19.42
CA ALA A 14 0.03 -16.81 -20.30
C ALA A 14 -0.30 -15.58 -21.16
N GLY A 15 0.38 -14.44 -20.95
CA GLY A 15 0.18 -13.21 -21.74
C GLY A 15 -1.22 -12.60 -21.66
N LEU A 16 -2.00 -12.93 -20.62
CA LEU A 16 -3.39 -12.50 -20.51
C LEU A 16 -3.50 -10.99 -20.21
N SER A 17 -4.57 -10.39 -20.72
CA SER A 17 -4.91 -9.01 -20.40
C SER A 17 -5.35 -8.86 -18.94
N TYR A 18 -5.19 -7.66 -18.38
CA TYR A 18 -5.59 -7.38 -16.98
C TYR A 18 -7.08 -7.65 -16.72
N ARG A 19 -7.95 -7.47 -17.74
CA ARG A 19 -9.38 -7.81 -17.64
C ARG A 19 -9.62 -9.32 -17.55
N GLN A 20 -8.93 -10.11 -18.38
CA GLN A 20 -9.05 -11.57 -18.33
C GLN A 20 -8.53 -12.13 -17.00
N ILE A 21 -7.42 -11.58 -16.49
CA ILE A 21 -6.89 -11.96 -15.17
C ILE A 21 -7.91 -11.64 -14.08
N ALA A 22 -8.48 -10.43 -14.09
CA ALA A 22 -9.51 -9.99 -13.15
C ALA A 22 -10.72 -10.95 -13.13
N THR A 23 -11.25 -11.30 -14.30
CA THR A 23 -12.37 -12.25 -14.43
C THR A 23 -11.98 -13.66 -13.98
N SER A 24 -10.79 -14.16 -14.33
CA SER A 24 -10.36 -15.51 -14.00
C SER A 24 -10.06 -15.74 -12.51
N GLN A 25 -9.64 -14.68 -11.81
CA GLN A 25 -9.27 -14.75 -10.40
C GLN A 25 -10.36 -14.24 -9.46
N ASP A 26 -11.48 -13.73 -10.00
CA ASP A 26 -12.55 -13.05 -9.27
C ASP A 26 -12.02 -11.87 -8.43
N VAL A 27 -11.25 -11.00 -9.10
CA VAL A 27 -10.61 -9.84 -8.48
C VAL A 27 -10.89 -8.59 -9.29
N GLY A 28 -11.12 -7.46 -8.64
CA GLY A 28 -11.31 -6.17 -9.32
C GLY A 28 -10.11 -5.78 -10.21
N TYR A 29 -10.41 -5.21 -11.38
CA TYR A 29 -9.40 -4.74 -12.36
C TYR A 29 -8.35 -3.79 -11.74
N GLY A 30 -8.78 -2.89 -10.86
CA GLY A 30 -7.88 -1.96 -10.16
C GLY A 30 -6.86 -2.69 -9.30
N THR A 31 -7.26 -3.77 -8.64
CA THR A 31 -6.37 -4.62 -7.85
C THR A 31 -5.35 -5.31 -8.74
N VAL A 32 -5.77 -5.94 -9.84
CA VAL A 32 -4.83 -6.58 -10.79
C VAL A 32 -3.80 -5.57 -11.31
N THR A 33 -4.27 -4.40 -11.73
CA THR A 33 -3.41 -3.32 -12.22
C THR A 33 -2.42 -2.89 -11.14
N ASN A 34 -2.87 -2.71 -9.90
CA ASN A 34 -2.04 -2.28 -8.79
C ASN A 34 -0.98 -3.33 -8.43
N TYR A 35 -1.35 -4.60 -8.39
CA TYR A 35 -0.43 -5.70 -8.09
C TYR A 35 0.65 -5.83 -9.17
N ILE A 36 0.29 -5.77 -10.46
CA ILE A 36 1.26 -5.85 -11.55
C ILE A 36 2.18 -4.63 -11.58
N LYS A 37 1.63 -3.42 -11.35
CA LYS A 37 2.45 -2.20 -11.24
C LYS A 37 3.45 -2.29 -10.10
N ARG A 38 3.03 -2.75 -8.91
CA ARG A 38 3.92 -2.96 -7.77
C ARG A 38 4.96 -4.04 -8.03
N ALA A 39 4.60 -5.13 -8.71
CA ALA A 39 5.54 -6.18 -9.06
C ALA A 39 6.64 -5.68 -10.00
N LYS A 40 6.27 -4.87 -11.00
CA LYS A 40 7.24 -4.19 -11.87
C LYS A 40 8.12 -3.20 -11.09
N ALA A 41 7.51 -2.40 -10.20
CA ALA A 41 8.25 -1.44 -9.39
C ALA A 41 9.24 -2.09 -8.42
N ALA A 42 8.89 -3.26 -7.89
CA ALA A 42 9.75 -4.03 -7.00
C ALA A 42 10.72 -4.97 -7.75
N GLY A 43 10.80 -4.87 -9.09
CA GLY A 43 11.74 -5.64 -9.90
C GLY A 43 11.49 -7.14 -9.92
N VAL A 44 10.27 -7.58 -9.63
CA VAL A 44 9.94 -9.02 -9.60
C VAL A 44 10.03 -9.58 -11.02
N SER A 45 11.05 -10.39 -11.27
CA SER A 45 11.20 -11.15 -12.52
C SER A 45 10.42 -12.46 -12.44
N TRP A 46 9.80 -12.83 -13.55
CA TRP A 46 9.27 -14.18 -13.76
C TRP A 46 10.29 -14.98 -14.59
N PRO A 47 10.59 -16.25 -14.26
CA PRO A 47 9.98 -17.08 -13.21
C PRO A 47 10.47 -16.71 -11.81
N LEU A 48 9.57 -16.89 -10.83
CA LEU A 48 9.88 -16.67 -9.42
C LEU A 48 10.84 -17.76 -8.90
N PRO A 49 11.81 -17.41 -8.02
CA PRO A 49 12.62 -18.41 -7.32
C PRO A 49 11.72 -19.34 -6.49
N PRO A 50 12.08 -20.64 -6.32
CA PRO A 50 11.27 -21.60 -5.57
C PRO A 50 11.08 -21.21 -4.09
N GLU A 51 11.96 -20.38 -3.55
CA GLU A 51 11.87 -19.89 -2.17
C GLU A 51 10.86 -18.74 -2.02
N CYS A 52 10.47 -18.09 -3.12
CA CYS A 52 9.61 -16.91 -3.10
C CYS A 52 8.13 -17.28 -2.98
N GLY A 53 7.67 -17.47 -1.73
CA GLY A 53 6.27 -17.76 -1.41
C GLY A 53 5.34 -16.54 -1.47
N GLU A 54 4.02 -16.78 -1.33
CA GLU A 54 3.02 -15.68 -1.28
C GLU A 54 3.31 -14.65 -0.17
N ARG A 55 3.88 -15.09 0.96
CA ARG A 55 4.19 -14.22 2.10
C ARG A 55 5.30 -13.22 1.77
N GLU A 56 6.37 -13.69 1.13
CA GLU A 56 7.50 -12.87 0.75
C GLU A 56 7.11 -11.88 -0.34
N LEU A 57 6.39 -12.33 -1.36
CA LEU A 57 5.82 -11.45 -2.38
C LEU A 57 4.89 -10.41 -1.77
N SER A 58 4.05 -10.81 -0.82
CA SER A 58 3.19 -9.88 -0.12
C SER A 58 4.00 -8.82 0.64
N ALA A 59 5.08 -9.19 1.34
CA ALA A 59 5.93 -8.25 2.06
C ALA A 59 6.69 -7.30 1.11
N LEU A 60 7.14 -7.81 -0.03
CA LEU A 60 7.89 -7.07 -1.04
C LEU A 60 6.99 -6.09 -1.83
N LEU A 61 5.77 -6.49 -2.16
CA LEU A 61 4.79 -5.63 -2.87
C LEU A 61 4.10 -4.62 -1.94
N PHE A 62 3.90 -5.00 -0.67
CA PHE A 62 3.25 -4.21 0.35
C PHE A 62 4.17 -4.08 1.55
N PRO A 63 5.28 -3.32 1.43
CA PRO A 63 6.09 -3.00 2.60
C PRO A 63 5.16 -2.37 3.63
N SER A 64 5.21 -2.91 4.84
CA SER A 64 4.34 -2.54 5.96
C SER A 64 4.14 -1.03 5.98
N ALA A 65 2.90 -0.55 5.88
CA ALA A 65 2.59 0.87 5.97
C ALA A 65 3.06 1.52 7.30
N SER A 66 3.54 0.71 8.26
CA SER A 66 4.24 1.20 9.44
C SER A 66 5.55 1.93 9.12
N GLN A 67 6.25 1.60 8.03
CA GLN A 67 7.49 2.29 7.64
C GLN A 67 7.24 3.61 6.90
N ARG A 68 6.05 3.80 6.31
CA ARG A 68 5.70 4.99 5.52
C ARG A 68 4.60 5.84 6.15
N ARG A 69 4.41 5.71 7.46
CA ARG A 69 3.92 6.86 8.21
C ARG A 69 5.16 7.64 8.58
N ASP A 70 5.57 8.53 7.68
CA ASP A 70 6.31 9.72 8.10
C ASP A 70 5.36 10.46 9.04
N THR A 71 5.29 10.04 10.30
CA THR A 71 4.68 10.82 11.37
C THR A 71 5.68 11.91 11.75
N THR A 72 6.17 12.67 10.77
CA THR A 72 6.72 14.01 11.02
C THR A 72 5.55 14.98 11.15
N PHE A 73 4.52 14.59 11.90
CA PHE A 73 3.65 15.59 12.50
C PHE A 73 4.47 16.18 13.63
N VAL A 74 4.82 17.46 13.51
CA VAL A 74 5.38 18.18 14.64
C VAL A 74 4.30 18.19 15.70
N GLU A 75 4.61 17.61 16.85
CA GLU A 75 3.70 17.63 18.00
C GLU A 75 3.53 19.09 18.44
N PRO A 76 2.29 19.60 18.52
CA PRO A 76 2.06 20.97 18.97
C PRO A 76 2.47 21.10 20.44
N ASP A 77 2.91 22.30 20.83
CA ASP A 77 3.14 22.60 22.24
C ASP A 77 1.79 22.67 22.99
N PHE A 78 1.42 21.56 23.61
CA PHE A 78 0.16 21.44 24.36
C PHE A 78 0.11 22.38 25.58
N ALA A 79 1.25 22.72 26.17
CA ALA A 79 1.29 23.64 27.30
C ALA A 79 0.92 25.06 26.84
N LEU A 80 1.46 25.49 25.70
CA LEU A 80 1.12 26.75 25.06
C LEU A 80 -0.35 26.77 24.63
N ALA A 81 -0.82 25.72 23.94
CA ALA A 81 -2.21 25.61 23.50
C ALA A 81 -3.21 25.74 24.68
N GLN A 82 -2.90 25.12 25.82
CA GLN A 82 -3.71 25.21 27.04
C GLN A 82 -3.73 26.61 27.64
N ILE A 83 -2.64 27.37 27.54
CA ILE A 83 -2.58 28.77 27.99
C ILE A 83 -3.43 29.65 27.07
N GLU A 84 -3.32 29.48 25.76
CA GLU A 84 -4.06 30.26 24.76
C GLU A 84 -5.57 30.01 24.83
N LEU A 85 -6.00 28.76 25.03
CA LEU A 85 -7.42 28.42 25.17
C LEU A 85 -8.11 29.06 26.39
N LYS A 86 -7.35 29.49 27.40
CA LYS A 86 -7.90 30.21 28.56
C LYS A 86 -8.29 31.66 28.24
N ARG A 87 -7.86 32.20 27.09
CA ARG A 87 -8.19 33.56 26.67
C ARG A 87 -9.63 33.62 26.18
N LYS A 88 -10.35 34.70 26.51
CA LYS A 88 -11.76 34.86 26.13
C LYS A 88 -11.89 34.89 24.60
N GLY A 89 -12.72 34.01 24.06
CA GLY A 89 -12.99 33.92 22.62
C GLY A 89 -12.01 33.05 21.85
N MET A 90 -11.00 32.45 22.49
CA MET A 90 -10.15 31.44 21.84
C MET A 90 -10.88 30.10 21.70
N THR A 91 -10.62 29.41 20.58
CA THR A 91 -11.11 28.07 20.30
C THR A 91 -10.00 27.24 19.65
N LEU A 92 -10.10 25.92 19.67
CA LEU A 92 -9.12 25.05 19.01
C LEU A 92 -8.96 25.41 17.52
N LEU A 93 -10.03 25.79 16.82
CA LEU A 93 -9.97 26.19 15.41
C LEU A 93 -9.13 27.44 15.16
N LEU A 94 -8.99 28.33 16.16
CA LEU A 94 -8.19 29.56 16.05
C LEU A 94 -6.69 29.34 16.37
N LEU A 95 -6.32 28.16 16.87
CA LEU A 95 -4.94 27.79 17.18
C LEU A 95 -4.20 27.09 16.04
N TRP A 96 -4.91 26.74 14.96
CA TRP A 96 -4.41 26.04 13.76
C TRP A 96 -4.70 26.87 12.51
#